data_AF-A0A220W6W0-F1
#
_entry.id   AF-A0A220W6W0-F1
#
_cell.length_a   1.000
_cell.length_b   1.000
_cell.length_c   1.000
_cell.angle_alpha   90.00
_cell.angle_beta   90.00
_cell.angle_gamma   90.00
#
_symmetry.space_group_name_H-M   'P 1'
#
loop_
_entity.id
_entity.type
_entity.pdbx_description
1 polymer ?
#
loop_
_entity_poly.entity_id
_entity_poly.type
_entity_poly.pdbx_seq_one_letter_code
_entity_poly.pdbx_strand_id
1 'polypeptide(L)'
;MIQGRAGSDFDSNIQTRTVAPEAANPIRPIDDIIDKLWDDRLRQSDNDSKQMDAASTLCTSCGLCCDGSLFSIAPLVPEDGAVVPPLRSHEDGDERYLSLPCPALDSARCCTVYGNRPRICGAFRCALLDRLDGGKISLQEAMRKVAVARQHKSRTLAVVGQFVDTDGRGMKDIKRSYGNLSSEDRTRDMRSYREGEFLLKAFGHYLKKHFFQ
;
A
#
# COMPACT_ATOMS: atom_id res chain seq x y z
N MET A 1 -74.71 14.48 -58.55
CA MET A 1 -74.47 13.29 -59.37
C MET A 1 -74.12 12.14 -58.41
N ILE A 2 -74.98 11.11 -58.42
CA ILE A 2 -74.76 9.69 -58.06
C ILE A 2 -74.35 9.42 -56.59
N GLN A 3 -75.31 9.15 -55.68
CA GLN A 3 -75.88 7.82 -55.30
C GLN A 3 -74.82 6.88 -54.64
N GLY A 4 -75.02 6.16 -53.53
CA GLY A 4 -76.18 5.88 -52.68
C GLY A 4 -75.95 4.55 -51.90
N ARG A 5 -76.95 4.16 -51.08
CA ARG A 5 -77.17 2.87 -50.38
C ARG A 5 -76.33 2.60 -49.11
N ALA A 6 -76.85 2.32 -47.90
CA ALA A 6 -78.00 1.55 -47.37
C ALA A 6 -77.66 0.11 -46.94
N GLY A 7 -78.01 -0.21 -45.68
CA GLY A 7 -78.17 -1.56 -45.11
C GLY A 7 -76.86 -2.25 -44.74
N SER A 8 -76.75 -3.06 -43.68
CA SER A 8 -77.78 -3.74 -42.88
C SER A 8 -77.14 -4.35 -41.62
N ASP A 9 -77.96 -4.45 -40.58
CA ASP A 9 -78.05 -5.51 -39.56
C ASP A 9 -77.04 -6.68 -39.66
N PHE A 10 -76.45 -7.09 -38.54
CA PHE A 10 -76.95 -8.28 -37.84
C PHE A 10 -76.24 -8.44 -36.49
N ASP A 11 -77.07 -8.65 -35.48
CA ASP A 11 -76.75 -8.99 -34.10
C ASP A 11 -76.24 -10.44 -34.00
N SER A 12 -75.80 -10.81 -32.79
CA SER A 12 -75.67 -12.17 -32.24
C SER A 12 -74.32 -12.92 -32.32
N ASN A 13 -73.64 -12.86 -31.17
CA ASN A 13 -73.46 -14.00 -30.25
C ASN A 13 -72.54 -15.15 -30.69
N ILE A 14 -71.43 -15.35 -29.97
CA ILE A 14 -71.04 -16.64 -29.35
C ILE A 14 -69.82 -16.41 -28.44
N GLN A 15 -70.04 -16.67 -27.15
CA GLN A 15 -69.02 -16.87 -26.13
C GLN A 15 -68.21 -18.14 -26.43
N THR A 16 -66.89 -18.13 -26.24
CA THR A 16 -66.17 -19.29 -25.68
C THR A 16 -64.86 -18.91 -24.97
N ARG A 17 -64.79 -19.29 -23.69
CA ARG A 17 -63.64 -19.75 -22.89
C ARG A 17 -62.37 -18.88 -22.73
N THR A 18 -62.34 -18.22 -21.57
CA THR A 18 -61.26 -18.18 -20.56
C THR A 18 -59.88 -18.78 -20.89
N VAL A 19 -58.87 -17.91 -20.90
CA VAL A 19 -57.55 -18.15 -20.29
C VAL A 19 -57.28 -16.94 -19.40
N ALA A 20 -57.01 -17.16 -18.11
CA ALA A 20 -56.60 -16.09 -17.20
C ALA A 20 -55.19 -15.63 -17.60
N PRO A 21 -54.96 -14.34 -17.90
CA PRO A 21 -53.60 -13.84 -17.99
C PRO A 21 -53.11 -13.60 -16.57
N GLU A 22 -52.21 -14.49 -16.15
CA GLU A 22 -51.06 -14.28 -15.29
C GLU A 22 -50.90 -12.82 -14.81
N ALA A 23 -51.00 -12.63 -13.49
CA ALA A 23 -50.83 -11.33 -12.87
C ALA A 23 -49.55 -10.67 -13.38
N ALA A 24 -49.71 -9.55 -14.09
CA ALA A 24 -48.63 -8.73 -14.57
C ALA A 24 -47.72 -8.38 -13.39
N ASN A 25 -46.51 -8.96 -13.39
CA ASN A 25 -45.43 -8.54 -12.53
C ASN A 25 -45.23 -7.03 -12.78
N PRO A 26 -45.42 -6.15 -11.79
CA PRO A 26 -45.24 -4.72 -12.00
C PRO A 26 -43.76 -4.50 -12.27
N ILE A 27 -43.42 -4.35 -13.55
CA ILE A 27 -42.14 -3.82 -14.00
C ILE A 27 -42.02 -2.48 -13.29
N ARG A 28 -41.16 -2.42 -12.27
CA ARG A 28 -40.90 -1.17 -11.55
C ARG A 28 -40.42 -0.15 -12.58
N PRO A 29 -40.85 1.13 -12.50
CA PRO A 29 -40.44 2.15 -13.46
C PRO A 29 -38.93 2.13 -13.61
N ILE A 30 -38.45 2.19 -14.86
CA ILE A 30 -37.02 2.27 -15.18
C ILE A 30 -36.36 3.43 -14.41
N ASP A 31 -37.13 4.48 -14.10
CA ASP A 31 -36.72 5.64 -13.33
C ASP A 31 -36.27 5.28 -11.89
N ASP A 32 -36.96 4.36 -11.19
CA ASP A 32 -36.57 3.91 -9.83
C ASP A 32 -35.26 3.09 -9.83
N ILE A 33 -35.00 2.37 -10.93
CA ILE A 33 -33.76 1.60 -11.12
C ILE A 33 -32.61 2.54 -11.45
N ILE A 34 -32.85 3.56 -12.29
CA ILE A 34 -31.87 4.58 -12.64
C ILE A 34 -31.52 5.42 -11.41
N ASP A 35 -32.50 5.83 -10.60
CA ASP A 35 -32.27 6.58 -9.36
C ASP A 35 -31.47 5.76 -8.35
N LYS A 36 -31.79 4.47 -8.16
CA LYS A 36 -31.02 3.58 -7.28
C LYS A 36 -29.60 3.34 -7.78
N LEU A 37 -29.41 3.20 -9.09
CA LEU A 37 -28.09 3.04 -9.71
C LEU A 37 -27.25 4.32 -9.66
N TRP A 38 -27.89 5.50 -9.72
CA TRP A 38 -27.24 6.79 -9.51
C TRP A 38 -26.86 6.99 -8.04
N ASP A 39 -27.73 6.63 -7.10
CA ASP A 39 -27.48 6.72 -5.66
C ASP A 39 -26.34 5.76 -5.21
N ASP A 40 -26.27 4.55 -5.78
CA ASP A 40 -25.18 3.60 -5.55
C ASP A 40 -23.86 4.05 -6.21
N ARG A 41 -23.91 4.70 -7.39
CA ARG A 41 -22.73 5.31 -8.03
C ARG A 41 -22.22 6.53 -7.29
N LEU A 42 -23.11 7.37 -6.76
CA LEU A 42 -22.75 8.53 -5.95
C LEU A 42 -22.14 8.10 -4.62
N ARG A 43 -22.69 7.05 -3.99
CA ARG A 43 -22.06 6.42 -2.81
C ARG A 43 -20.71 5.77 -3.11
N GLN A 44 -20.51 5.19 -4.29
CA GLN A 44 -19.20 4.68 -4.73
C GLN A 44 -18.22 5.82 -5.00
N SER A 45 -18.62 6.90 -5.67
CA SER A 45 -17.75 8.07 -5.90
C SER A 45 -17.42 8.83 -4.62
N ASP A 46 -18.33 8.87 -3.64
CA ASP A 46 -18.09 9.44 -2.31
C ASP A 46 -17.16 8.55 -1.46
N ASN A 47 -17.15 7.24 -1.71
CA ASN A 47 -16.23 6.29 -1.09
C ASN A 47 -14.83 6.35 -1.76
N ASP A 48 -14.79 6.56 -3.07
CA ASP A 48 -13.56 6.73 -3.86
C ASP A 48 -12.88 8.08 -3.61
N SER A 49 -13.65 9.15 -3.36
CA SER A 49 -13.12 10.50 -3.08
C SER A 49 -12.66 10.71 -1.63
N LYS A 50 -13.04 9.82 -0.70
CA LYS A 50 -12.62 9.87 0.72
C LYS A 50 -11.40 8.99 1.03
N GLN A 51 -10.96 8.15 0.08
CA GLN A 51 -9.72 7.38 0.17
C GLN A 51 -8.55 8.17 -0.40
N MET A 52 -7.67 8.65 0.48
CA MET A 52 -6.27 8.75 0.10
C MET A 52 -5.83 7.36 -0.36
N ASP A 53 -5.33 7.24 -1.60
CA ASP A 53 -4.93 5.97 -2.21
C ASP A 53 -4.27 5.04 -1.17
N ALA A 54 -4.80 3.83 -1.00
CA ALA A 54 -4.37 2.90 0.03
C ALA A 54 -2.87 2.60 -0.07
N ALA A 55 -2.31 2.62 -1.28
CA ALA A 55 -0.88 2.47 -1.53
C ALA A 55 -0.09 3.65 -0.96
N SER A 56 -0.51 4.87 -1.27
CA SER A 56 0.05 6.12 -0.74
C SER A 56 -0.05 6.18 0.79
N THR A 57 -1.18 5.75 1.36
CA THR A 57 -1.40 5.67 2.81
C THR A 57 -0.46 4.66 3.47
N LEU A 58 -0.30 3.47 2.88
CA LEU A 58 0.64 2.45 3.37
C LEU A 58 2.08 2.98 3.36
N CYS A 59 2.55 3.54 2.24
CA CYS A 59 3.93 3.97 2.09
C CYS A 59 4.30 5.14 3.01
N THR A 60 3.47 6.19 3.05
CA THR A 60 3.67 7.35 3.95
C THR A 60 3.63 6.94 5.42
N SER A 61 2.83 5.92 5.76
CA SER A 61 2.76 5.37 7.11
C SER A 61 3.80 4.31 7.43
N CYS A 62 4.61 3.81 6.47
CA CYS A 62 5.52 2.67 6.63
C CYS A 62 6.98 3.07 6.86
N GLY A 63 7.59 3.80 5.92
CA GLY A 63 8.95 4.33 6.06
C GLY A 63 10.12 3.34 6.15
N LEU A 64 9.91 2.02 6.03
CA LEU A 64 10.98 1.00 6.19
C LEU A 64 12.06 1.03 5.09
N CYS A 65 11.72 1.55 3.91
CA CYS A 65 12.71 1.86 2.87
C CYS A 65 13.55 3.09 3.26
N CYS A 66 12.89 4.15 3.73
CA CYS A 66 13.53 5.41 4.08
C CYS A 66 14.39 5.31 5.35
N ASP A 67 14.03 4.47 6.32
CA ASP A 67 14.72 4.37 7.61
C ASP A 67 15.92 3.41 7.61
N GLY A 68 16.35 2.94 6.44
CA GLY A 68 17.50 2.06 6.26
C GLY A 68 17.25 0.60 6.67
N SER A 69 16.00 0.18 6.90
CA SER A 69 15.70 -1.21 7.29
C SER A 69 15.81 -2.19 6.13
N LEU A 70 15.30 -1.81 4.95
CA LEU A 70 15.30 -2.68 3.77
C LEU A 70 16.62 -2.59 3.00
N PHE A 71 17.18 -1.40 2.84
CA PHE A 71 18.38 -1.16 2.06
C PHE A 71 19.13 0.07 2.60
N SER A 72 20.43 0.14 2.31
CA SER A 72 21.33 1.20 2.79
C SER A 72 21.53 2.32 1.77
N ILE A 73 21.11 2.12 0.51
CA ILE A 73 21.26 3.09 -0.57
C ILE A 73 20.01 3.11 -1.45
N ALA A 74 19.66 4.27 -2.00
CA ALA A 74 18.67 4.41 -3.06
C ALA A 74 19.36 4.95 -4.34
N PRO A 75 19.55 4.12 -5.39
CA PRO A 75 20.25 4.52 -6.60
C PRO A 75 19.45 5.56 -7.37
N LEU A 76 20.04 6.72 -7.65
CA LEU A 76 19.41 7.76 -8.43
C LEU A 76 19.44 7.38 -9.92
N VAL A 77 18.35 7.66 -10.62
CA VAL A 77 18.27 7.53 -12.06
C VAL A 77 18.60 8.88 -12.73
N PRO A 78 19.01 8.91 -14.02
CA PRO A 78 19.29 10.18 -14.71
C PRO A 78 18.15 11.20 -14.62
N GLU A 79 16.91 10.71 -14.59
CA GLU A 79 15.69 11.53 -14.51
C GLU A 79 15.44 12.14 -13.11
N ASP A 80 16.19 11.73 -12.08
CA ASP A 80 16.11 12.33 -10.74
C ASP A 80 16.75 13.71 -10.67
N GLY A 81 17.61 14.05 -11.64
CA GLY A 81 18.25 15.35 -11.72
C GLY A 81 19.06 15.73 -10.47
N ALA A 82 18.88 16.98 -10.02
CA ALA A 82 19.52 17.49 -8.82
C ALA A 82 18.66 17.19 -7.58
N VAL A 83 19.29 16.70 -6.52
CA VAL A 83 18.62 16.44 -5.24
C VAL A 83 18.49 17.73 -4.43
N VAL A 84 17.38 17.87 -3.71
CA VAL A 84 17.11 19.04 -2.87
C VAL A 84 17.49 18.77 -1.40
N PRO A 85 18.00 19.77 -0.64
CA PRO A 85 18.24 19.62 0.78
C PRO A 85 16.96 19.16 1.54
N PRO A 86 17.08 18.30 2.56
CA PRO A 86 18.32 17.83 3.18
C PRO A 86 18.96 16.61 2.49
N LEU A 87 18.42 16.15 1.35
CA LEU A 87 19.00 15.03 0.61
C LEU A 87 20.37 15.40 0.06
N ARG A 88 21.28 14.43 0.08
CA ARG A 88 22.62 14.53 -0.51
C ARG A 88 22.86 13.28 -1.34
N SER A 89 23.27 13.48 -2.59
CA SER A 89 23.70 12.39 -3.46
C SER A 89 25.19 12.10 -3.24
N HIS A 90 25.54 10.84 -3.31
CA HIS A 90 26.90 10.33 -3.34
C HIS A 90 27.17 9.71 -4.72
N GLU A 91 28.44 9.58 -5.07
CA GLU A 91 28.88 9.01 -6.34
C GLU A 91 29.86 7.87 -6.07
N ASP A 92 29.70 6.75 -6.77
CA ASP A 92 30.63 5.62 -6.80
C ASP A 92 30.81 5.18 -8.26
N GLY A 93 31.91 5.61 -8.88
CA GLY A 93 32.09 5.53 -10.32
C GLY A 93 31.01 6.32 -11.07
N ASP A 94 30.30 5.65 -11.98
CA ASP A 94 29.20 6.25 -12.75
C ASP A 94 27.84 6.17 -12.02
N GLU A 95 27.77 5.55 -10.84
CA GLU A 95 26.54 5.41 -10.07
C GLU A 95 26.36 6.58 -9.09
N ARG A 96 25.17 7.18 -9.10
CA ARG A 96 24.75 8.19 -8.11
C ARG A 96 23.71 7.59 -7.19
N TYR A 97 23.77 7.87 -5.89
CA TYR A 97 22.81 7.32 -4.92
C TYR A 97 22.59 8.20 -3.71
N LEU A 98 21.46 7.99 -3.01
CA LEU A 98 21.21 8.54 -1.69
C LEU A 98 21.59 7.51 -0.62
N SER A 99 22.22 7.97 0.47
CA SER A 99 22.44 7.14 1.65
C SER A 99 21.16 7.00 2.48
N LEU A 100 20.97 5.83 3.06
CA LEU A 100 19.87 5.55 3.98
C LEU A 100 20.42 5.09 5.33
N PRO A 101 19.88 5.59 6.46
CA PRO A 101 18.59 6.27 6.64
C PRO A 101 18.50 7.66 5.99
N CYS A 102 17.33 7.97 5.44
CA CYS A 102 17.07 9.17 4.68
C CYS A 102 17.02 10.40 5.61
N PRO A 103 17.83 11.45 5.37
CA PRO A 103 17.82 12.65 6.21
C PRO A 103 16.54 13.48 6.09
N ALA A 104 15.73 13.23 5.06
CA ALA A 104 14.42 13.87 4.91
C ALA A 104 13.29 13.13 5.64
N LEU A 105 13.57 12.01 6.31
CA LEU A 105 12.59 11.30 7.13
C LEU A 105 12.64 11.87 8.56
N ASP A 106 11.58 12.55 8.98
CA ASP A 106 11.52 13.11 10.34
C ASP A 106 11.21 12.05 11.42
N SER A 107 11.15 12.49 12.68
CA SER A 107 10.85 11.63 13.83
C SER A 107 9.42 11.07 13.83
N ALA A 108 8.48 11.73 13.16
CA ALA A 108 7.13 11.23 12.92
C ALA A 108 7.05 10.23 11.75
N ARG A 109 8.16 10.06 11.01
CA ARG A 109 8.33 9.27 9.78
C ARG A 109 7.63 9.89 8.57
N CYS A 110 7.47 11.20 8.60
CA CYS A 110 7.00 11.98 7.47
C CYS A 110 8.21 12.43 6.64
N CYS A 111 8.06 12.37 5.31
CA CYS A 111 9.08 12.87 4.40
C CYS A 111 8.94 14.39 4.27
N THR A 112 9.94 15.14 4.72
CA THR A 112 9.94 16.61 4.71
C THR A 112 10.06 17.22 3.31
N VAL A 113 10.43 16.41 2.31
CA VAL A 113 10.54 16.81 0.89
C VAL A 113 9.63 15.99 -0.02
N TYR A 114 8.51 15.45 0.50
CA TYR A 114 7.67 14.51 -0.26
C TYR A 114 7.28 14.99 -1.66
N GLY A 115 6.94 16.28 -1.81
CA GLY A 115 6.59 16.87 -3.11
C GLY A 115 7.77 17.06 -4.08
N ASN A 116 9.00 17.10 -3.56
CA ASN A 116 10.24 17.27 -4.32
C ASN A 116 11.12 16.02 -4.28
N ARG A 117 10.55 14.87 -3.92
CA ARG A 117 11.31 13.62 -3.80
C ARG A 117 11.83 13.18 -5.18
N PRO A 118 13.03 12.61 -5.24
CA PRO A 118 13.49 11.89 -6.43
C PRO A 118 12.49 10.79 -6.83
N ARG A 119 12.37 10.53 -8.14
CA ARG A 119 11.56 9.44 -8.70
C ARG A 119 11.93 8.10 -8.09
N ILE A 120 13.21 7.82 -7.82
CA ILE A 120 13.60 6.55 -7.18
C ILE A 120 12.84 6.30 -5.86
N CYS A 121 12.53 7.34 -5.09
CA CYS A 121 11.81 7.22 -3.82
C CYS A 121 10.37 6.68 -3.98
N GLY A 122 9.77 6.85 -5.16
CA GLY A 122 8.46 6.30 -5.51
C GLY A 122 8.49 5.12 -6.49
N ALA A 123 9.63 4.87 -7.14
CA ALA A 123 9.77 3.80 -8.13
C ALA A 123 9.86 2.41 -7.49
N PHE A 124 10.48 2.30 -6.32
CA PHE A 124 10.59 1.02 -5.63
C PHE A 124 9.24 0.59 -5.04
N ARG A 125 8.83 -0.64 -5.37
CA ARG A 125 7.62 -1.27 -4.86
C ARG A 125 7.99 -2.53 -4.08
N CYS A 126 7.65 -2.55 -2.79
CA CYS A 126 7.91 -3.71 -1.94
C CYS A 126 6.81 -4.75 -2.09
N ALA A 127 7.11 -6.01 -1.77
CA ALA A 127 6.14 -7.11 -1.89
C ALA A 127 4.89 -6.93 -1.01
N LEU A 128 4.96 -6.10 0.04
CA LEU A 128 3.77 -5.74 0.82
C LEU A 128 2.83 -4.82 0.03
N LEU A 129 3.40 -3.79 -0.60
CA LEU A 129 2.68 -2.83 -1.44
C LEU A 129 2.05 -3.53 -2.64
N ASP A 130 2.80 -4.40 -3.33
CA ASP A 130 2.27 -5.13 -4.49
C ASP A 130 1.11 -6.07 -4.12
N ARG A 131 1.12 -6.64 -2.90
CA ARG A 131 0.00 -7.44 -2.42
C ARG A 131 -1.21 -6.59 -2.05
N LEU A 132 -1.01 -5.39 -1.53
CA LEU A 132 -2.10 -4.45 -1.26
C LEU A 132 -2.75 -3.98 -2.56
N ASP A 133 -1.94 -3.47 -3.50
CA ASP A 133 -2.42 -2.93 -4.78
C ASP A 133 -3.05 -4.02 -5.65
N GLY A 134 -2.54 -5.26 -5.56
CA GLY A 134 -3.13 -6.42 -6.21
C GLY A 134 -4.36 -7.00 -5.50
N GLY A 135 -4.88 -6.36 -4.45
CA GLY A 135 -6.08 -6.80 -3.71
C GLY A 135 -5.91 -8.11 -2.91
N LYS A 136 -4.67 -8.59 -2.73
CA LYS A 136 -4.37 -9.86 -2.03
C LYS A 136 -4.45 -9.72 -0.51
N ILE A 137 -4.29 -8.51 0.02
CA ILE A 137 -4.43 -8.16 1.44
C ILE A 137 -5.13 -6.82 1.59
N SER A 138 -5.79 -6.59 2.73
CA SER A 138 -6.38 -5.29 3.05
C SER A 138 -5.32 -4.31 3.58
N LEU A 139 -5.62 -3.00 3.53
CA LEU A 139 -4.78 -1.96 4.14
C LEU A 139 -4.54 -2.23 5.64
N GLN A 140 -5.56 -2.69 6.36
CA GLN A 140 -5.46 -3.03 7.78
C GLN A 140 -4.44 -4.16 8.03
N GLU A 141 -4.47 -5.21 7.21
CA GLU A 141 -3.52 -6.31 7.31
C GLU A 141 -2.10 -5.85 6.93
N ALA A 142 -1.97 -5.00 5.91
CA ALA A 142 -0.68 -4.40 5.55
C ALA A 142 -0.11 -3.57 6.72
N MET A 143 -0.95 -2.73 7.35
CA MET A 143 -0.57 -1.93 8.52
C MET A 143 -0.14 -2.80 9.72
N ARG A 144 -0.80 -3.94 9.96
CA ARG A 144 -0.34 -4.90 10.98
C ARG A 144 1.07 -5.42 10.69
N LYS A 145 1.38 -5.75 9.43
CA LYS A 145 2.72 -6.24 9.07
C LYS A 145 3.79 -5.16 9.26
N VAL A 146 3.47 -3.91 8.92
CA VAL A 146 4.34 -2.75 9.20
C VAL A 146 4.57 -2.58 10.70
N ALA A 147 3.53 -2.66 11.52
CA ALA A 147 3.64 -2.53 12.97
C ALA A 147 4.55 -3.61 13.58
N VAL A 148 4.41 -4.86 13.15
CA VAL A 148 5.27 -5.97 13.60
C VAL A 148 6.71 -5.77 13.16
N ALA A 149 6.96 -5.36 11.91
CA ALA A 149 8.32 -5.06 11.45
C ALA A 149 8.98 -3.96 12.30
N ARG A 150 8.24 -2.90 12.62
CA ARG A 150 8.72 -1.81 13.49
C ARG A 150 9.01 -2.28 14.90
N GLN A 151 8.16 -3.12 15.46
CA GLN A 151 8.40 -3.71 16.78
C GLN A 151 9.67 -4.57 16.78
N HIS A 152 9.86 -5.39 15.76
CA HIS A 152 11.09 -6.18 15.60
C HIS A 152 12.33 -5.29 15.48
N LYS A 153 12.26 -4.21 14.68
CA LYS A 153 13.35 -3.23 14.57
C LYS A 153 13.68 -2.61 15.93
N SER A 154 12.68 -2.06 16.61
CA SER A 154 12.85 -1.39 17.90
C SER A 154 13.47 -2.32 18.94
N ARG A 155 12.97 -3.56 19.06
CA ARG A 155 13.55 -4.57 19.97
C ARG A 155 14.99 -4.93 19.59
N THR A 156 15.26 -5.08 18.30
CA THR A 156 16.61 -5.38 17.80
C THR A 156 17.58 -4.28 18.18
N LEU A 157 17.23 -3.02 17.91
CA LEU A 157 18.08 -1.86 18.21
C LEU A 157 18.31 -1.68 19.71
N ALA A 158 17.31 -1.94 20.55
CA ALA A 158 17.45 -1.85 22.01
C ALA A 158 18.51 -2.81 22.59
N VAL A 159 18.68 -3.99 21.97
CA VAL A 159 19.69 -4.97 22.39
C VAL A 159 21.02 -4.71 21.69
N VAL A 160 21.00 -4.56 20.37
CA VAL A 160 22.21 -4.38 19.55
C VAL A 160 22.93 -3.06 19.87
N GLY A 161 22.17 -2.01 20.20
CA GLY A 161 22.71 -0.69 20.58
C GLY A 161 23.56 -0.69 21.85
N GLN A 162 23.52 -1.76 22.65
CA GLN A 162 24.39 -1.93 23.82
C GLN A 162 25.83 -2.29 23.44
N PHE A 163 26.05 -2.71 22.19
CA PHE A 163 27.33 -3.21 21.70
C PHE A 163 27.90 -2.37 20.55
N VAL A 164 27.04 -1.78 19.73
CA VAL A 164 27.46 -0.97 18.58
C VAL A 164 26.62 0.29 18.47
N ASP A 165 27.21 1.36 17.95
CA ASP A 165 26.45 2.56 17.60
C ASP A 165 25.45 2.26 16.46
N THR A 166 24.23 2.73 16.64
CA THR A 166 23.09 2.52 15.75
C THR A 166 22.50 3.82 15.21
N ASP A 167 22.91 4.97 15.72
CA ASP A 167 22.32 6.25 15.35
C ASP A 167 22.67 6.61 13.90
N GLY A 168 21.67 7.06 13.14
CA GLY A 168 21.84 7.39 11.72
C GLY A 168 22.32 6.25 10.82
N ARG A 169 22.21 4.98 11.24
CA ARG A 169 22.74 3.82 10.50
C ARG A 169 21.67 2.87 9.98
N GLY A 170 21.92 2.31 8.81
CA GLY A 170 21.09 1.28 8.19
C GLY A 170 21.29 -0.08 8.85
N MET A 171 20.28 -0.96 8.74
CA MET A 171 20.30 -2.27 9.40
C MET A 171 21.45 -3.18 8.89
N LYS A 172 21.84 -3.01 7.62
CA LYS A 172 22.98 -3.74 7.02
C LYS A 172 24.29 -3.42 7.74
N ASP A 173 24.54 -2.14 8.00
CA ASP A 173 25.79 -1.69 8.61
C ASP A 173 25.83 -2.03 10.10
N ILE A 174 24.70 -1.86 10.79
CA ILE A 174 24.54 -2.29 12.19
C ILE A 174 24.85 -3.78 12.33
N LYS A 175 24.23 -4.62 11.49
CA LYS A 175 24.47 -6.07 11.49
C LYS A 175 25.94 -6.42 11.23
N ARG A 176 26.59 -5.73 10.30
CA ARG A 176 28.01 -5.92 9.99
C ARG A 176 28.89 -5.58 11.20
N SER A 177 28.70 -4.40 11.80
CA SER A 177 29.45 -4.00 13.00
C SER A 177 29.25 -4.98 14.14
N TYR A 178 28.01 -5.42 14.36
CA TYR A 178 27.69 -6.38 15.41
C TYR A 178 28.36 -7.75 15.21
N GLY A 179 28.38 -8.25 13.97
CA GLY A 179 29.07 -9.51 13.63
C GLY A 179 30.59 -9.43 13.72
N ASN A 180 31.16 -8.22 13.65
CA ASN A 180 32.60 -7.97 13.70
C ASN A 180 33.11 -7.64 15.12
N LEU A 181 32.24 -7.68 16.15
CA LEU A 181 32.64 -7.48 17.54
C LEU A 181 33.75 -8.46 17.94
N SER A 182 34.69 -8.02 18.78
CA SER A 182 35.77 -8.86 19.29
C SER A 182 35.24 -9.98 20.18
N SER A 183 36.05 -11.00 20.47
CA SER A 183 35.67 -12.05 21.42
C SER A 183 35.38 -11.49 22.82
N GLU A 184 36.13 -10.47 23.26
CA GLU A 184 35.99 -9.81 24.56
C GLU A 184 34.66 -9.08 24.66
N ASP A 185 34.26 -8.36 23.61
CA ASP A 185 32.96 -7.66 23.57
C ASP A 185 31.78 -8.64 23.67
N ARG A 186 31.90 -9.80 23.00
CA ARG A 186 30.86 -10.84 22.99
C ARG A 186 30.69 -11.52 24.34
N THR A 187 31.79 -11.75 25.07
CA THR A 187 31.76 -12.45 26.35
C THR A 187 31.37 -11.55 27.51
N ARG A 188 31.59 -10.23 27.41
CA ARG A 188 31.18 -9.23 28.40
C ARG A 188 29.71 -9.37 28.80
N ASP A 189 28.82 -9.62 27.83
CA ASP A 189 27.44 -10.01 28.06
C ASP A 189 26.98 -11.01 26.98
N MET A 190 27.39 -12.27 27.16
CA MET A 190 27.09 -13.35 26.22
C MET A 190 25.59 -13.59 26.02
N ARG A 191 24.75 -13.31 27.04
CA ARG A 191 23.31 -13.52 26.96
C ARG A 191 22.69 -12.49 26.02
N SER A 192 22.95 -11.21 26.27
CA SER A 192 22.45 -10.12 25.42
C SER A 192 23.04 -10.19 24.03
N TYR A 193 24.31 -10.63 23.90
CA TYR A 193 24.93 -10.84 22.60
C TYR A 193 24.14 -11.87 21.75
N ARG A 194 23.85 -13.04 22.33
CA ARG A 194 23.07 -14.10 21.65
C ARG A 194 21.63 -13.68 21.36
N GLU A 195 21.01 -12.90 22.25
CA GLU A 195 19.69 -12.33 21.99
C GLU A 195 19.74 -11.37 20.78
N GLY A 196 20.73 -10.48 20.70
CA GLY A 196 20.90 -9.59 19.55
C GLY A 196 21.12 -10.35 18.24
N GLU A 197 21.92 -11.42 18.24
CA GLU A 197 22.09 -12.28 17.05
C GLU A 197 20.76 -12.91 16.61
N PHE A 198 19.98 -13.42 17.56
CA PHE A 198 18.68 -13.99 17.29
C PHE A 198 17.71 -12.94 16.72
N LEU A 199 17.64 -11.76 17.33
CA LEU A 199 16.76 -10.67 16.91
C LEU A 199 17.11 -10.16 15.50
N LEU A 200 18.41 -9.98 15.19
CA LEU A 200 18.87 -9.61 13.85
C LEU A 200 18.44 -10.64 12.80
N LYS A 201 18.55 -11.94 13.10
CA LYS A 201 18.11 -13.02 12.20
C LYS A 201 16.59 -13.03 12.04
N ALA A 202 15.84 -12.94 13.14
CA ALA A 202 14.39 -12.95 13.14
C ALA A 202 13.82 -11.74 12.38
N PHE A 203 14.35 -10.54 12.62
CA PHE A 203 13.94 -9.33 11.89
C PHE A 203 14.24 -9.45 10.40
N GLY A 204 15.45 -9.87 10.02
CA GLY A 204 15.81 -10.08 8.62
C GLY A 204 14.90 -11.12 7.93
N HIS A 205 14.57 -12.22 8.61
CA HIS A 205 13.64 -13.22 8.08
C HIS A 205 12.23 -12.64 7.89
N TYR A 206 11.74 -11.86 8.86
CA TYR A 206 10.44 -11.20 8.77
C TYR A 206 10.37 -10.24 7.57
N LEU A 207 11.41 -9.43 7.39
CA LEU A 207 11.52 -8.54 6.23
C LEU A 207 11.50 -9.32 4.92
N LYS A 208 12.33 -10.36 4.80
CA LYS A 208 12.38 -11.25 3.62
C LYS A 208 11.02 -11.84 3.28
N LYS A 209 10.27 -12.30 4.28
CA LYS A 209 8.97 -12.93 4.09
C LYS A 209 7.87 -11.97 3.62
N HIS A 210 7.97 -10.68 3.93
CA HIS A 210 6.84 -9.76 3.78
C HIS A 210 7.10 -8.53 2.91
N PHE A 211 8.35 -8.13 2.72
CA PHE A 211 8.71 -6.88 2.05
C PHE A 211 9.58 -7.09 0.81
N PHE A 212 10.28 -8.22 0.70
CA PHE A 212 11.05 -8.59 -0.50
C PHE A 212 10.22 -9.52 -1.40
N GLN A 213 10.42 -9.39 -2.72
CA GLN A 213 9.85 -10.27 -3.75
C GLN A 213 10.60 -11.60 -3.82
#